data_AF-A0A7V5TN34-F1
#
_entry.id   AF-A0A7V5TN34-F1
#
_cell.length_a   1.000
_cell.length_b   1.000
_cell.length_c   1.000
_cell.angle_alpha   90.00
_cell.angle_beta   90.00
_cell.angle_gamma   90.00
#
_symmetry.space_group_name_H-M   'P 1'
#
loop_
_entity.id
_entity.type
_entity.pdbx_description
1 polymer ?
#
loop_
_entity_poly.entity_id
_entity_poly.type
_entity_poly.pdbx_seq_one_letter_code
_entity_poly.pdbx_strand_id
1 'polypeptide(L)'
;MKILESVRIALRALAANKMRAALTMLGIIIGVGAVITLMSAGEGVSVYITEQFQSMGSNLLFIMPGSMEQSRFAMPGMVAGGAELTLGDAQALQDPIRAPDVAAVCPEQFSSTVVSTGKRETVATVLGVPPVFEEVR
;
A
#
# COMPACT_ATOMS: atom_id res chain seq x y z
N MET A 1 -43.15 25.85 -32.20
CA MET A 1 -42.77 24.44 -32.47
C MET A 1 -42.96 23.65 -31.19
N LYS A 2 -43.80 22.60 -31.19
CA LYS A 2 -44.12 21.83 -29.98
C LYS A 2 -43.13 20.67 -29.83
N ILE A 3 -42.21 20.78 -28.87
CA ILE A 3 -41.17 19.76 -28.59
C ILE A 3 -41.76 18.36 -28.40
N LEU A 4 -42.93 18.27 -27.74
CA LEU A 4 -43.71 17.04 -27.57
C LEU A 4 -44.08 16.36 -28.90
N GLU A 5 -44.36 17.14 -29.92
CA GLU A 5 -44.75 16.65 -31.24
C GLU A 5 -43.52 16.14 -32.00
N SER A 6 -42.38 16.85 -31.89
CA SER A 6 -41.09 16.41 -32.41
C SER A 6 -40.62 15.07 -31.79
N VAL A 7 -40.76 14.91 -30.46
CA VAL A 7 -40.43 13.65 -29.78
C VAL A 7 -41.33 12.51 -30.24
N ARG A 8 -42.64 12.75 -30.38
CA ARG A 8 -43.59 11.75 -30.90
C ARG A 8 -43.23 11.30 -32.32
N ILE A 9 -42.83 12.23 -33.18
CA ILE A 9 -42.39 11.93 -34.55
C ILE A 9 -41.08 11.12 -34.54
N ALA A 10 -40.10 11.50 -33.73
CA ALA A 10 -38.83 10.79 -33.59
C ALA A 10 -39.00 9.35 -33.10
N LEU A 11 -39.86 9.11 -32.10
CA LEU A 11 -40.17 7.78 -31.58
C LEU A 11 -40.84 6.88 -32.63
N ARG A 12 -41.76 7.42 -33.43
CA ARG A 12 -42.35 6.69 -34.57
C ARG A 12 -41.29 6.34 -35.63
N ALA A 13 -40.38 7.26 -35.94
CA ALA A 13 -39.31 7.03 -36.90
C ALA A 13 -38.31 5.95 -36.44
N LEU A 14 -37.95 5.95 -35.14
CA LEU A 14 -37.14 4.90 -34.51
C LEU A 14 -37.85 3.54 -34.55
N ALA A 15 -39.15 3.50 -34.26
CA ALA A 15 -39.96 2.28 -34.28
C ALA A 15 -40.15 1.70 -35.70
N ALA A 16 -40.08 2.53 -36.75
CA ALA A 16 -40.12 2.09 -38.14
C ALA A 16 -38.83 1.39 -38.58
N ASN A 17 -37.66 1.80 -38.04
CA ASN A 17 -36.35 1.25 -38.37
C ASN A 17 -35.67 0.57 -37.17
N LYS A 18 -36.37 -0.41 -36.57
CA LYS A 18 -35.95 -1.06 -35.32
C LYS A 18 -34.53 -1.62 -35.36
N MET A 19 -34.13 -2.26 -36.46
CA MET A 19 -32.79 -2.86 -36.59
C MET A 19 -31.68 -1.80 -36.59
N ARG A 20 -31.85 -0.72 -37.35
CA ARG A 20 -30.87 0.38 -37.40
C ARG A 20 -30.80 1.12 -36.06
N ALA A 21 -31.95 1.38 -35.44
CA ALA A 21 -32.02 1.99 -34.12
C ALA A 21 -31.34 1.12 -33.05
N ALA A 22 -31.58 -0.19 -33.06
CA ALA A 22 -30.96 -1.11 -32.11
C ALA A 22 -29.44 -1.18 -32.26
N LEU A 23 -28.93 -1.30 -33.49
CA LEU A 23 -27.48 -1.40 -33.74
C LEU A 23 -26.73 -0.10 -33.38
N THR A 24 -27.34 1.05 -33.62
CA THR A 24 -26.74 2.35 -33.24
C THR A 24 -26.72 2.55 -31.73
N MET A 25 -27.81 2.21 -31.03
CA MET A 25 -27.83 2.24 -29.56
C MET A 25 -26.84 1.25 -28.96
N LEU A 26 -26.74 0.03 -29.51
CA LEU A 26 -25.80 -0.98 -29.04
C LEU A 26 -24.34 -0.50 -29.14
N GLY A 27 -23.98 0.14 -30.26
CA GLY A 27 -22.64 0.72 -30.43
C GLY A 27 -22.31 1.77 -29.37
N ILE A 28 -23.27 2.65 -29.03
CA ILE A 28 -23.08 3.67 -28.00
C ILE A 28 -22.97 3.03 -26.61
N ILE A 29 -23.83 2.05 -26.29
CA ILE A 29 -23.82 1.35 -24.99
C ILE A 29 -22.48 0.64 -24.78
N ILE A 30 -22.00 -0.11 -25.77
CA ILE A 30 -20.72 -0.81 -25.68
C ILE A 30 -19.56 0.19 -25.63
N GLY A 31 -19.59 1.24 -26.46
CA GLY A 31 -18.53 2.26 -26.49
C GLY A 31 -18.38 2.99 -25.16
N VAL A 32 -19.48 3.50 -24.61
CA VAL A 32 -19.48 4.20 -23.31
C VAL A 32 -19.17 3.22 -22.18
N GLY A 33 -19.73 2.01 -22.22
CA GLY A 33 -19.47 0.97 -21.22
C GLY A 33 -17.99 0.58 -21.14
N ALA A 34 -17.32 0.41 -22.29
CA ALA A 34 -15.90 0.08 -22.36
C ALA A 34 -15.02 1.20 -21.76
N VAL A 35 -15.32 2.47 -22.07
CA VAL A 35 -14.58 3.62 -21.54
C VAL A 35 -14.73 3.73 -20.02
N ILE A 36 -15.96 3.62 -19.51
CA ILE A 36 -16.22 3.67 -18.06
C ILE A 36 -15.50 2.51 -17.36
N THR A 37 -15.61 1.29 -17.90
CA THR A 37 -14.97 0.11 -17.30
C THR A 37 -13.46 0.27 -17.23
N LEU A 38 -12.83 0.72 -18.32
CA LEU A 38 -11.40 0.96 -18.37
C LEU A 38 -10.95 2.04 -17.38
N MET A 39 -11.69 3.14 -17.30
CA MET A 39 -11.37 4.25 -16.39
C MET A 39 -11.48 3.81 -14.93
N SER A 40 -12.59 3.16 -14.56
CA SER A 40 -12.80 2.66 -13.20
C SER A 40 -11.76 1.61 -12.80
N ALA A 41 -11.39 0.71 -13.71
CA ALA A 41 -10.35 -0.27 -13.46
C ALA A 41 -8.96 0.40 -13.30
N GLY A 42 -8.63 1.37 -14.17
CA GLY A 42 -7.37 2.10 -14.11
C GLY A 42 -7.21 2.91 -12.81
N GLU A 43 -8.27 3.57 -12.37
CA GLU A 43 -8.27 4.31 -11.11
C GLU A 43 -8.19 3.37 -9.90
N GLY A 44 -8.92 2.25 -9.92
CA GLY A 44 -8.84 1.23 -8.87
C GLY A 44 -7.43 0.64 -8.71
N VAL A 45 -6.74 0.36 -9.83
CA VAL A 45 -5.34 -0.09 -9.80
C VAL A 45 -4.42 0.99 -9.25
N SER A 46 -4.62 2.24 -9.63
CA SER A 46 -3.81 3.36 -9.15
C SER A 46 -3.93 3.51 -7.63
N VAL A 47 -5.16 3.50 -7.11
CA VAL A 47 -5.43 3.54 -5.66
C VAL A 47 -4.81 2.34 -4.96
N TYR A 48 -5.02 1.12 -5.48
CA TYR A 48 -4.42 -0.08 -4.90
C TYR A 48 -2.90 0.02 -4.80
N ILE A 49 -2.24 0.44 -5.87
CA ILE A 49 -0.79 0.62 -5.88
C ILE A 49 -0.38 1.67 -4.84
N THR A 50 -1.05 2.82 -4.80
CA THR A 50 -0.78 3.86 -3.81
C THR A 50 -0.95 3.35 -2.38
N GLU A 51 -1.99 2.59 -2.09
CA GLU A 51 -2.20 1.97 -0.77
C GLU A 51 -1.13 0.94 -0.43
N GLN A 52 -0.69 0.13 -1.39
CA GLN A 52 0.43 -0.80 -1.17
C GLN A 52 1.72 -0.04 -0.85
N PHE A 53 2.02 1.06 -1.55
CA PHE A 53 3.19 1.88 -1.24
C PHE A 53 3.05 2.67 0.07
N GLN A 54 1.85 3.14 0.41
CA GLN A 54 1.59 3.80 1.69
C GLN A 54 1.68 2.83 2.86
N SER A 55 1.17 1.59 2.71
CA SER A 55 1.24 0.53 3.74
C SER A 55 2.63 -0.06 3.91
N MET A 56 3.52 0.07 2.93
CA MET A 56 4.95 -0.14 3.12
C MET A 56 5.60 0.97 3.96
N GLY A 57 4.86 2.03 4.28
CA GLY A 57 5.35 3.18 5.01
C GLY A 57 6.26 4.02 4.14
N SER A 58 5.70 4.95 3.37
CA SER A 58 6.49 5.90 2.55
C SER A 58 7.43 6.81 3.37
N ASN A 59 7.40 6.70 4.70
CA ASN A 59 8.20 7.45 5.66
C ASN A 59 8.95 6.54 6.68
N LEU A 60 9.15 5.25 6.36
CA LEU A 60 9.90 4.33 7.22
C LEU A 60 11.32 4.14 6.72
N LEU A 61 12.30 4.44 7.59
CA LEU A 61 13.71 4.22 7.34
C LEU A 61 14.25 3.16 8.30
N PHE A 62 14.57 1.98 7.77
CA PHE A 62 15.20 0.92 8.55
C PHE A 62 16.72 1.11 8.59
N ILE A 63 17.26 1.30 9.80
CA ILE A 63 18.70 1.40 10.03
C ILE A 63 19.16 0.05 10.59
N MET A 64 19.99 -0.65 9.83
CA MET A 64 20.63 -1.89 10.28
C MET A 64 22.14 -1.65 10.36
N PRO A 65 22.82 -2.10 11.42
CA PRO A 65 24.26 -2.05 11.47
C PRO A 65 24.85 -3.01 10.42
N GLY A 66 26.05 -2.76 9.88
CA GLY A 66 26.75 -3.69 8.98
C GLY A 66 26.99 -3.18 7.56
N SER A 67 27.82 -3.89 6.79
CA SER A 67 28.12 -3.54 5.40
C SER A 67 26.97 -3.94 4.46
N MET A 68 26.65 -3.08 3.48
CA MET A 68 25.61 -3.29 2.47
C MET A 68 25.83 -4.58 1.64
N GLU A 69 27.06 -5.06 1.50
CA GLU A 69 27.38 -6.32 0.80
C GLU A 69 26.95 -7.55 1.59
N GLN A 70 27.05 -7.54 2.92
CA GLN A 70 26.62 -8.65 3.78
C GLN A 70 25.12 -8.63 4.08
N SER A 71 24.50 -7.46 4.07
CA SER A 71 23.06 -7.29 4.37
C SER A 71 22.12 -7.79 3.28
N ARG A 72 22.59 -8.00 2.04
CA ARG A 72 21.74 -8.48 0.92
C ARG A 72 21.33 -9.95 1.03
N PHE A 73 22.05 -10.73 1.84
CA PHE A 73 21.81 -12.17 2.06
C PHE A 73 21.58 -12.53 3.53
N ALA A 74 21.61 -11.55 4.43
CA ALA A 74 21.46 -11.78 5.86
C ALA A 74 20.00 -11.66 6.30
N MET A 75 19.56 -12.61 7.12
CA MET A 75 18.30 -12.52 7.86
C MET A 75 18.34 -11.32 8.81
N PRO A 76 17.20 -10.65 9.10
CA PRO A 76 17.11 -9.61 10.12
C PRO A 76 17.71 -10.11 11.46
N GLY A 77 18.70 -9.41 11.99
CA GLY A 77 19.39 -9.77 13.24
C GLY A 77 20.70 -10.58 13.09
N MET A 78 21.12 -10.97 11.87
CA MET A 78 22.43 -11.61 11.64
C MET A 78 23.38 -10.67 10.91
N VAL A 79 23.94 -9.68 11.62
CA VAL A 79 25.03 -8.87 11.09
C VAL A 79 26.32 -9.25 11.82
N ALA A 80 27.21 -9.93 11.10
CA ALA A 80 28.56 -10.19 11.56
C ALA A 80 29.47 -9.02 11.14
N GLY A 81 29.78 -8.12 12.09
CA GLY A 81 30.91 -7.20 11.97
C GLY A 81 30.59 -5.71 12.08
N GLY A 82 31.02 -5.11 13.20
CA GLY A 82 31.72 -3.83 13.19
C GLY A 82 30.96 -2.56 13.54
N ALA A 83 29.63 -2.52 13.43
CA ALA A 83 28.83 -1.38 13.89
C ALA A 83 27.81 -1.89 14.90
N GLU A 84 27.86 -1.39 16.13
CA GLU A 84 26.82 -1.62 17.12
C GLU A 84 25.92 -0.39 17.11
N LEU A 85 24.62 -0.57 16.84
CA LEU A 85 23.63 0.47 17.11
C LEU A 85 23.38 0.48 18.61
N THR A 86 23.58 1.64 19.23
CA THR A 86 23.36 1.82 20.65
C THR A 86 22.02 2.49 20.92
N LEU A 87 21.50 2.33 22.14
CA LEU A 87 20.32 3.09 22.56
C LEU A 87 20.57 4.61 22.58
N GLY A 88 21.83 5.05 22.70
CA GLY A 88 22.20 6.47 22.60
C GLY A 88 21.95 7.05 21.21
N ASP A 89 22.12 6.25 20.16
CA ASP A 89 21.84 6.65 18.79
C ASP A 89 20.33 6.86 18.57
N ALA A 90 19.50 5.96 19.12
CA ALA A 90 18.05 6.10 19.08
C ALA A 90 17.57 7.37 19.80
N GLN A 91 18.12 7.68 20.97
CA GLN A 91 17.81 8.90 21.71
C GLN A 91 18.26 10.17 20.97
N ALA A 92 19.43 10.12 20.32
CA ALA A 92 19.93 11.25 19.53
C ALA A 92 19.07 11.55 18.30
N LEU A 93 18.49 10.52 17.67
CA LEU A 93 17.55 10.67 16.56
C LEU A 93 16.14 11.09 16.99
N GLN A 94 15.79 10.88 18.26
CA GLN A 94 14.51 11.34 18.83
C GLN A 94 14.53 12.85 19.16
N ASP A 95 15.72 13.45 19.29
CA ASP A 95 15.86 14.88 19.60
C ASP A 95 15.44 15.76 18.40
N PRO A 96 14.35 16.54 18.50
CA PRO A 96 13.85 17.38 17.41
C PRO A 96 14.84 18.47 16.95
N ILE A 97 15.84 18.80 17.79
CA ILE A 97 16.89 19.78 17.44
C ILE A 97 17.92 19.15 16.49
N ARG A 98 18.18 17.84 16.65
CA ARG A 98 19.18 17.10 15.85
C ARG A 98 18.57 16.49 14.59
N ALA A 99 17.31 16.07 14.66
CA ALA A 99 16.60 15.43 13.56
C ALA A 99 15.15 15.96 13.46
N PRO A 100 14.94 17.16 12.90
CA PRO A 100 13.63 17.79 12.85
C PRO A 100 12.62 17.06 11.95
N ASP A 101 13.10 16.28 10.97
CA ASP A 101 12.27 15.54 10.02
C ASP A 101 11.86 14.15 10.53
N VAL A 102 12.41 13.70 11.66
CA VAL A 102 12.14 12.37 12.23
C VAL A 102 10.98 12.48 13.22
N ALA A 103 9.81 11.98 12.81
CA ALA A 103 8.62 12.03 13.64
C ALA A 103 8.71 11.11 14.87
N ALA A 104 9.31 9.94 14.72
CA ALA A 104 9.46 8.96 15.79
C ALA A 104 10.57 7.96 15.46
N VAL A 105 11.18 7.38 16.50
CA VAL A 105 12.26 6.41 16.40
C VAL A 105 11.89 5.19 17.22
N CYS A 106 11.98 4.01 16.60
CA CYS A 106 11.73 2.74 17.28
C CYS A 106 12.97 1.85 17.22
N PRO A 107 13.78 1.75 18.30
CA PRO A 107 14.80 0.73 18.39
C PRO A 107 14.18 -0.67 18.47
N GLU A 108 14.61 -1.56 17.59
CA GLU A 108 14.17 -2.95 17.54
C GLU A 108 15.34 -3.89 17.80
N GLN A 109 15.11 -4.94 18.60
CA GLN A 109 16.08 -6.00 18.82
C GLN A 109 15.45 -7.37 18.54
N PHE A 110 16.02 -8.12 17.60
CA PHE A 110 15.64 -9.50 17.32
C PHE A 110 16.51 -10.46 18.14
N SER A 111 15.88 -11.42 18.83
CA SER A 111 16.56 -12.51 19.52
C SER A 111 15.80 -13.81 19.30
N SER A 112 16.50 -14.87 18.88
CA SER A 112 15.91 -16.21 18.78
C SER A 112 16.14 -16.95 20.09
N THR A 113 15.06 -17.29 20.78
CA THR A 113 15.14 -18.03 22.06
C THR A 113 14.20 -19.22 22.05
N VAL A 114 14.53 -20.22 22.87
CA VAL A 114 13.61 -21.31 23.15
C VAL A 114 12.56 -20.78 24.12
N VAL A 115 11.30 -20.80 23.70
CA VAL A 115 10.16 -20.48 24.53
C VAL A 115 9.53 -21.80 24.96
N SER A 116 9.47 -22.02 26.27
CA SER A 116 8.87 -23.21 26.86
C SER A 116 7.54 -22.86 27.52
N THR A 117 6.51 -23.65 27.21
CA THR A 117 5.22 -23.58 27.91
C THR A 117 4.78 -25.00 28.28
N GLY A 118 4.71 -25.27 29.59
CA GLY A 118 4.43 -26.60 30.11
C GLY A 118 5.46 -27.65 29.66
N LYS A 119 5.02 -28.63 28.85
CA LYS A 119 5.86 -29.71 28.31
C LYS A 119 6.29 -29.51 26.84
N ARG A 120 6.08 -28.30 26.28
CA ARG A 120 6.43 -28.00 24.88
C ARG A 120 7.49 -26.92 24.86
N GLU A 121 8.56 -27.20 24.13
CA GLU A 121 9.59 -26.23 23.78
C GLU A 121 9.47 -25.93 22.30
N THR A 122 9.58 -24.66 21.94
CA THR A 122 9.65 -24.24 20.55
C THR A 122 10.66 -23.11 20.44
N VAL A 123 11.40 -23.10 19.34
CA VAL A 123 12.27 -21.97 19.01
C VAL A 123 11.37 -20.89 18.44
N ALA A 124 11.34 -19.73 19.08
CA ALA A 124 10.57 -18.59 18.62
C ALA A 124 11.48 -17.36 18.52
N THR A 125 11.22 -16.55 17.50
CA THR A 125 11.83 -15.23 17.37
C THR A 125 11.10 -14.27 18.29
N VAL A 126 11.84 -13.68 19.24
CA VAL A 126 11.37 -12.64 20.14
C VAL A 126 11.86 -11.30 19.60
N LEU A 127 10.93 -10.36 19.47
CA LEU A 127 11.20 -8.99 19.07
C LEU A 127 11.04 -8.08 20.30
N GLY A 128 12.11 -7.42 20.71
CA GLY A 128 12.07 -6.38 21.73
C GLY A 128 11.79 -5.03 21.09
N VAL A 129 10.68 -4.39 21.50
CA VAL A 129 10.26 -3.07 21.02
C VAL A 129 9.85 -2.16 22.19
N PRO A 130 10.05 -0.83 22.08
CA PRO A 130 9.46 0.13 23.00
C PRO A 130 7.93 0.29 22.76
N PRO A 131 7.18 0.88 23.72
CA PRO A 131 5.74 1.10 23.58
C PRO A 131 5.32 1.93 22.36
N VAL A 132 6.25 2.76 21.84
CA VAL A 132 6.06 3.65 20.69
C VAL A 132 5.99 2.87 19.35
N PHE A 133 6.27 1.56 19.36
CA PHE A 133 6.24 0.71 18.17
C PHE A 133 4.90 0.70 17.43
N GLU A 134 3.77 0.81 18.13
CA GLU A 134 2.45 0.87 17.48
C GLU A 134 2.17 2.21 16.79
N GLU A 135 2.83 3.30 17.21
CA GLU A 135 2.66 4.63 16.62
C GLU A 135 3.55 4.84 15.39
N VAL A 136 4.64 4.08 15.28
CA VAL A 136 5.62 4.19 14.18
C VAL A 136 5.22 3.34 12.97
N ARG A 137 4.41 2.29 13.14
CA ARG A 137 4.12 1.29 12.09
C ARG A 137 2.80 1.50 11.37
#